data_AF-G5SMG9-F1
#
_entry.id   AF-G5SMG9-F1
#
_cell.length_a   1.000
_cell.length_b   1.000
_cell.length_c   1.000
_cell.angle_alpha   90.00
_cell.angle_beta   90.00
_cell.angle_gamma   90.00
#
_symmetry.space_group_name_H-M   'P 1'
#
loop_
_entity.id
_entity.type
_entity.pdbx_description
1 polymer ?
#
loop_
_entity_poly.entity_id
_entity_poly.type
_entity_poly.pdbx_seq_one_letter_code
_entity_poly.pdbx_strand_id
1 'polypeptide(L)'
;MKNNQLLNNYYDSCNALLEAFCKKHGFDYEDAKKGWVAGCVGEIVCCGDYHFNMDVIVTDLKENAPEGELLKWYDYNTECSFFGINGCNYHSWLKGCPKLSENEIEEIRQYQKIVEDAKKQLDECITKYKEGGF
;
A
#
# COMPACT_ATOMS: atom_id res chain seq x y z
N MET A 1 -11.65 31.47 -14.59
CA MET A 1 -11.68 30.75 -15.88
C MET A 1 -10.38 30.00 -16.17
N LYS A 2 -9.21 30.67 -16.25
CA LYS A 2 -7.92 29.99 -16.53
C LYS A 2 -7.58 28.85 -15.56
N ASN A 3 -7.77 29.05 -14.25
CA ASN A 3 -7.45 28.02 -13.25
C ASN A 3 -8.34 26.78 -13.37
N ASN A 4 -9.64 26.94 -13.66
CA ASN A 4 -10.55 25.81 -13.83
C ASN A 4 -10.16 24.96 -15.04
N GLN A 5 -9.72 25.59 -16.13
CA GLN A 5 -9.21 24.88 -17.30
C GLN A 5 -7.93 24.10 -16.97
N LEU A 6 -7.00 24.73 -16.23
CA LEU A 6 -5.77 24.06 -15.79
C LEU A 6 -6.06 22.86 -14.87
N LEU A 7 -7.01 23.00 -13.95
CA LEU A 7 -7.43 21.91 -13.05
C LEU A 7 -8.10 20.77 -13.82
N ASN A 8 -8.99 21.07 -14.77
CA ASN A 8 -9.60 20.04 -15.60
C ASN A 8 -8.55 19.27 -16.42
N ASN A 9 -7.61 20.00 -17.04
CA ASN A 9 -6.50 19.37 -17.77
C ASN A 9 -5.65 18.48 -16.85
N TYR A 10 -5.44 18.89 -15.61
CA TYR A 10 -4.73 18.08 -14.60
C TYR A 10 -5.51 16.79 -14.29
N TYR A 11 -6.80 16.87 -13.98
CA TYR A 11 -7.64 15.70 -13.68
C TYR A 11 -7.77 14.73 -14.86
N ASP A 12 -7.91 15.26 -16.07
CA ASP A 12 -7.92 14.46 -17.29
C ASP A 12 -6.58 13.73 -17.48
N SER A 13 -5.46 14.41 -17.20
CA SER A 13 -4.12 13.80 -17.25
C SER A 13 -3.93 12.71 -16.19
N CYS A 14 -4.39 12.93 -14.95
CA CYS A 14 -4.34 11.92 -13.89
C CYS A 14 -5.13 10.65 -14.28
N ASN A 15 -6.33 10.81 -14.84
CA ASN A 15 -7.13 9.66 -15.28
C ASN A 15 -6.50 8.94 -16.49
N ALA A 16 -5.90 9.66 -17.44
CA ALA A 16 -5.18 9.04 -18.56
C ALA A 16 -3.95 8.24 -18.09
N LEU A 17 -3.22 8.75 -17.09
CA LEU A 17 -2.11 8.02 -16.47
C LEU A 17 -2.61 6.79 -15.71
N LEU A 18 -3.70 6.91 -14.97
CA LEU A 18 -4.34 5.78 -14.31
C LEU A 18 -4.76 4.70 -15.32
N GLU A 19 -5.37 5.08 -16.44
CA GLU A 19 -5.77 4.14 -17.49
C GLU A 19 -4.57 3.36 -18.07
N ALA A 20 -3.46 4.06 -18.36
CA ALA A 20 -2.23 3.42 -18.83
C ALA A 20 -1.64 2.46 -17.79
N PHE A 21 -1.67 2.85 -16.52
CA PHE A 21 -1.21 2.02 -15.40
C PHE A 21 -2.10 0.78 -15.20
N CYS A 22 -3.42 0.94 -15.21
CA CYS A 22 -4.38 -0.16 -15.14
C CYS A 22 -4.15 -1.14 -16.29
N LYS A 23 -3.99 -0.65 -17.52
CA LYS A 23 -3.70 -1.49 -18.69
C LYS A 23 -2.39 -2.28 -18.54
N LYS A 24 -1.36 -1.67 -17.96
CA LYS A 24 -0.05 -2.32 -17.77
C LYS A 24 -0.13 -3.47 -16.76
N HIS A 25 -0.87 -3.28 -15.67
CA HIS A 25 -0.93 -4.24 -14.54
C HIS A 25 -2.19 -5.12 -14.54
N GLY A 26 -3.08 -4.96 -15.52
CA GLY A 26 -4.30 -5.74 -15.63
C GLY A 26 -5.41 -5.36 -14.65
N PHE A 27 -5.38 -4.14 -14.09
CA PHE A 27 -6.49 -3.62 -13.28
C PHE A 27 -7.65 -3.18 -14.17
N ASP A 28 -8.88 -3.28 -13.64
CA ASP A 28 -10.06 -2.70 -14.29
C ASP A 28 -10.05 -1.17 -14.10
N TYR A 29 -9.83 -0.44 -15.19
CA TYR A 29 -9.82 1.02 -15.17
C TYR A 29 -11.19 1.63 -14.84
N GLU A 30 -12.30 1.03 -15.29
CA GLU A 30 -13.64 1.57 -15.05
C GLU A 30 -14.08 1.43 -13.58
N ASP A 31 -13.50 0.46 -12.89
CA ASP A 31 -13.59 0.34 -11.43
C ASP A 31 -12.62 1.30 -10.74
N ALA A 32 -11.32 1.26 -11.10
CA ALA A 32 -10.28 2.10 -10.49
C ALA A 32 -10.58 3.60 -10.59
N LYS A 33 -11.13 4.07 -11.71
CA LYS A 33 -11.53 5.48 -11.92
C LYS A 33 -12.58 5.95 -10.90
N LYS A 34 -13.41 5.05 -10.37
CA LYS A 34 -14.37 5.35 -9.30
C LYS A 34 -13.73 5.20 -7.92
N GLY A 35 -12.56 4.57 -7.84
CA GLY A 35 -11.77 4.30 -6.65
C GLY A 35 -10.89 5.44 -6.16
N TRP A 36 -10.97 6.65 -6.74
CA TRP A 36 -10.30 7.82 -6.16
C TRP A 36 -10.79 8.06 -4.73
N VAL A 37 -9.88 8.00 -3.76
CA VAL A 37 -10.21 8.11 -2.33
C VAL A 37 -10.87 9.46 -2.06
N ALA A 38 -12.06 9.44 -1.45
CA ALA A 38 -12.90 10.62 -1.22
C ALA A 38 -13.23 11.44 -2.49
N GLY A 39 -13.08 10.87 -3.68
CA GLY A 39 -13.26 11.56 -4.96
C GLY A 39 -12.10 12.50 -5.33
N CYS A 40 -10.98 12.44 -4.62
CA CYS A 40 -9.81 13.30 -4.86
C CYS A 40 -8.96 12.77 -6.03
N VAL A 41 -9.30 13.19 -7.25
CA VAL A 41 -8.58 12.81 -8.48
C VAL A 41 -7.14 13.31 -8.42
N GLY A 42 -6.19 12.40 -8.65
CA GLY A 42 -4.77 12.70 -8.66
C GLY A 42 -4.10 12.63 -7.29
N GLU A 43 -4.80 12.15 -6.26
CA GLU A 43 -4.20 11.84 -4.96
C GLU A 43 -3.94 10.33 -4.84
N ILE A 44 -4.86 9.59 -4.22
CA ILE A 44 -4.78 8.14 -3.99
C ILE A 44 -5.96 7.47 -4.67
N VAL A 45 -5.70 6.38 -5.38
CA VAL A 45 -6.71 5.55 -6.03
C VAL A 45 -6.66 4.13 -5.50
N CYS A 46 -7.83 3.55 -5.28
CA CYS A 46 -8.02 2.14 -5.02
C CYS A 46 -8.14 1.38 -6.35
N CYS A 47 -7.30 0.37 -6.56
CA CYS A 47 -7.34 -0.53 -7.71
C CYS A 47 -7.49 -1.97 -7.18
N GLY A 48 -8.71 -2.50 -7.15
CA GLY A 48 -9.01 -3.75 -6.44
C GLY A 48 -8.78 -3.59 -4.94
N ASP A 49 -7.84 -4.35 -4.37
CA ASP A 49 -7.47 -4.29 -2.94
C ASP A 49 -6.24 -3.38 -2.66
N TYR A 50 -5.67 -2.76 -3.70
CA TYR A 50 -4.42 -2.00 -3.60
C TYR A 50 -4.66 -0.50 -3.68
N HIS A 51 -3.92 0.28 -2.88
CA HIS A 51 -4.00 1.74 -2.88
C HIS A 51 -2.71 2.36 -3.43
N PHE A 52 -2.82 3.10 -4.54
CA PHE A 52 -1.67 3.75 -5.17
C PHE A 52 -1.85 5.26 -5.19
N ASN A 53 -0.80 5.99 -4.83
CA ASN A 53 -0.76 7.44 -5.05
C ASN A 53 -0.23 7.75 -6.47
N MET A 54 -0.42 9.00 -6.92
CA MET A 54 0.06 9.40 -8.25
C MET A 54 1.57 9.31 -8.43
N ASP A 55 2.37 9.44 -7.37
CA ASP A 55 3.84 9.31 -7.45
C ASP A 55 4.25 7.88 -7.85
N VAL A 56 3.59 6.86 -7.28
CA VAL A 56 3.77 5.45 -7.66
C VAL A 56 3.37 5.23 -9.12
N ILE A 57 2.18 5.70 -9.52
CA ILE A 57 1.68 5.54 -10.89
C ILE A 57 2.63 6.19 -11.90
N VAL A 58 3.05 7.42 -11.65
CA VAL A 58 3.97 8.16 -12.53
C VAL A 58 5.33 7.48 -12.58
N THR A 59 5.87 7.05 -11.44
CA THR A 59 7.16 6.36 -11.38
C THR A 59 7.12 5.04 -12.17
N ASP A 60 6.07 4.25 -11.99
CA ASP A 60 5.88 2.97 -12.66
C ASP A 60 5.91 3.08 -14.20
N LEU A 61 5.18 4.08 -14.71
CA LEU A 61 5.08 4.35 -16.14
C LEU A 61 6.37 4.99 -16.68
N LYS A 62 6.92 5.99 -15.98
CA LYS A 62 8.12 6.72 -16.40
C LYS A 62 9.34 5.81 -16.49
N GLU A 63 9.48 4.87 -15.56
CA GLU A 63 10.61 3.96 -15.52
C GLU A 63 10.36 2.65 -16.25
N ASN A 64 9.16 2.48 -16.81
CA ASN A 64 8.72 1.22 -17.39
C ASN A 64 9.03 0.05 -16.45
N ALA A 65 8.59 0.18 -15.19
CA ALA A 65 8.91 -0.76 -14.13
C ALA A 65 8.62 -2.21 -14.55
N PRO A 66 9.50 -3.18 -14.22
CA PRO A 66 9.30 -4.57 -14.62
C PRO A 66 8.00 -5.16 -14.06
N GLU A 67 7.44 -6.11 -14.80
CA GLU A 67 6.24 -6.83 -14.37
C GLU A 67 6.43 -7.50 -13.01
N GLY A 68 5.43 -7.38 -12.14
CA GLY A 68 5.43 -7.94 -10.79
C GLY A 68 6.17 -7.13 -9.72
N GLU A 69 7.03 -6.17 -10.07
CA GLU A 69 7.75 -5.37 -9.08
C GLU A 69 6.85 -4.45 -8.26
N LEU A 70 5.78 -3.93 -8.86
CA LEU A 70 4.78 -3.11 -8.18
C LEU A 70 4.18 -3.83 -6.96
N LEU A 71 3.72 -5.07 -7.15
CA LEU A 71 3.04 -5.83 -6.10
C LEU A 71 4.04 -6.32 -5.05
N LYS A 72 5.24 -6.77 -5.46
CA LYS A 72 6.30 -7.12 -4.50
C LYS A 72 6.67 -5.94 -3.60
N TRP A 73 6.80 -4.74 -4.18
CA TRP A 73 7.06 -3.52 -3.42
C TRP A 73 5.91 -3.18 -2.48
N TYR A 74 4.66 -3.30 -2.96
CA TYR A 74 3.48 -3.03 -2.15
C TYR A 74 3.42 -3.96 -0.94
N ASP A 75 3.50 -5.28 -1.15
CA ASP A 75 3.44 -6.29 -0.11
C ASP A 75 4.55 -6.10 0.93
N TYR A 76 5.78 -5.82 0.48
CA TYR A 76 6.90 -5.51 1.36
C TYR A 76 6.63 -4.27 2.24
N ASN A 77 6.08 -3.20 1.66
CA ASN A 77 5.78 -1.99 2.43
C ASN A 77 4.61 -2.17 3.39
N THR A 78 3.59 -2.93 2.99
CA THR A 78 2.48 -3.30 3.88
C THR A 78 3.00 -4.10 5.08
N GLU A 79 3.87 -5.07 4.83
CA GLU A 79 4.51 -5.86 5.89
C GLU A 79 5.41 -5.00 6.80
N CYS A 80 6.27 -4.14 6.24
CA CYS A 80 7.06 -3.20 7.04
C CYS A 80 6.17 -2.32 7.93
N SER A 81 5.08 -1.78 7.38
CA SER A 81 4.13 -0.96 8.13
C SER A 81 3.45 -1.76 9.25
N PHE A 82 3.12 -3.03 9.01
CA PHE A 82 2.56 -3.92 10.04
C PHE A 82 3.55 -4.15 11.18
N PHE A 83 4.85 -4.20 10.89
CA PHE A 83 5.92 -4.27 11.88
C PHE A 83 6.23 -2.94 12.58
N GLY A 84 5.65 -1.82 12.11
CA GLY A 84 6.00 -0.48 12.59
C GLY A 84 7.37 0.00 12.10
N ILE A 85 7.86 -0.55 10.99
CA ILE A 85 9.14 -0.19 10.36
C ILE A 85 8.84 0.58 9.08
N ASN A 86 9.67 1.58 8.78
CA ASN A 86 9.56 2.30 7.51
C ASN A 86 10.04 1.41 6.36
N GLY A 87 9.18 1.23 5.36
CA GLY A 87 9.57 0.68 4.07
C GLY A 87 10.35 1.69 3.21
N CYS A 88 10.31 1.49 1.90
CA CYS A 88 10.98 2.36 0.94
C CYS A 88 9.99 2.87 -0.11
N ASN A 89 10.22 4.06 -0.66
CA ASN A 89 9.42 4.52 -1.80
C ASN A 89 9.68 3.67 -3.05
N TYR A 90 8.73 3.65 -3.99
CA TYR A 90 8.77 2.76 -5.15
C TYR A 90 9.94 3.04 -6.09
N HIS A 91 10.32 4.31 -6.27
CA HIS A 91 11.51 4.65 -7.06
C HIS A 91 12.78 3.99 -6.50
N SER A 92 13.02 4.14 -5.20
CA SER A 92 14.17 3.53 -4.52
C SER A 92 14.15 2.01 -4.59
N TRP A 93 12.97 1.39 -4.50
CA TRP A 93 12.79 -0.05 -4.70
C TRP A 93 13.33 -0.50 -6.06
N LEU A 94 12.89 0.17 -7.13
CA LEU A 94 13.33 -0.12 -8.50
C LEU A 94 14.84 0.11 -8.71
N LYS A 95 15.49 0.92 -7.86
CA LYS A 95 16.95 1.11 -7.86
C LYS A 95 17.71 0.14 -6.96
N GLY A 96 17.03 -0.82 -6.34
CA GLY A 96 17.66 -1.84 -5.51
C GLY A 96 18.08 -1.32 -4.13
N CYS A 97 17.27 -0.47 -3.50
CA CYS A 97 17.55 -0.03 -2.13
C CYS A 97 17.70 -1.22 -1.16
N PRO A 98 18.46 -1.04 -0.06
CA PRO A 98 18.51 -2.03 1.01
C PRO A 98 17.10 -2.36 1.52
N LYS A 99 16.90 -3.64 1.84
CA LYS A 99 15.64 -4.20 2.33
C LYS A 99 15.98 -5.19 3.43
N LEU A 100 15.02 -5.43 4.32
CA LEU A 100 15.10 -6.58 5.21
C LEU A 100 15.15 -7.85 4.36
N SER A 101 16.05 -8.74 4.72
CA SER A 101 16.10 -10.09 4.16
C SER A 101 14.88 -10.89 4.64
N GLU A 102 14.57 -11.98 3.92
CA GLU A 102 13.49 -12.90 4.31
C GLU A 102 13.69 -13.45 5.72
N ASN A 103 14.93 -13.69 6.14
CA ASN A 103 15.25 -14.17 7.48
C ASN A 103 14.96 -13.11 8.56
N GLU A 104 15.30 -11.84 8.31
CA GLU A 104 15.01 -10.74 9.24
C GLU A 104 13.50 -10.51 9.35
N ILE A 105 12.77 -10.60 8.25
CA ILE A 105 11.30 -10.54 8.24
C ILE A 105 10.70 -11.69 9.05
N GLU A 106 11.18 -12.91 8.83
CA GLU A 106 10.69 -14.10 9.53
C GLU A 106 10.99 -14.05 11.04
N GLU A 107 12.15 -13.53 11.43
CA GLU A 107 12.48 -13.30 12.84
C GLU A 107 11.47 -12.35 13.50
N ILE A 108 11.12 -11.24 12.83
CA ILE A 108 10.11 -10.30 13.34
C ILE A 108 8.74 -10.97 13.47
N ARG A 109 8.30 -11.74 12.47
CA ARG A 109 7.03 -12.48 12.50
C ARG A 109 6.94 -13.43 13.70
N GLN A 110 8.03 -14.14 13.98
CA GLN A 110 8.09 -15.06 15.13
C GLN A 110 7.92 -14.31 16.45
N TYR A 111 8.61 -13.18 16.64
CA TYR A 111 8.46 -12.37 17.84
C TYR A 111 7.07 -11.73 17.96
N GLN A 112 6.47 -11.27 16.87
CA GLN A 112 5.09 -10.77 16.88
C GLN A 112 4.10 -11.84 17.34
N LYS A 113 4.21 -13.05 16.80
CA LYS A 113 3.36 -14.17 17.21
C LYS A 113 3.48 -14.47 18.70
N ILE A 114 4.70 -14.47 19.23
CA ILE A 114 4.94 -14.66 20.67
C ILE A 114 4.23 -13.57 21.50
N VAL A 115 4.31 -12.31 21.06
CA VAL A 115 3.65 -11.18 21.73
C VAL A 115 2.12 -11.30 21.67
N GLU A 116 1.57 -11.67 20.53
CA GLU A 116 0.12 -11.87 20.35
C GLU A 116 -0.41 -13.02 21.22
N ASP A 117 0.27 -14.16 21.22
CA ASP A 117 -0.08 -15.31 22.05
C ASP A 117 -0.01 -14.95 23.55
N ALA A 118 1.02 -14.21 23.97
CA ALA A 118 1.15 -13.75 25.35
C ALA A 118 0.05 -12.76 25.75
N LYS A 119 -0.32 -11.82 24.87
CA LYS A 119 -1.45 -10.90 25.11
C LYS A 119 -2.77 -11.65 25.26
N LYS A 120 -3.02 -12.63 24.39
CA LYS A 120 -4.22 -13.46 24.46
C LYS A 120 -4.31 -14.22 25.79
N GLN A 121 -3.21 -14.83 26.24
CA GLN A 121 -3.17 -15.52 27.54
C GLN A 121 -3.43 -14.56 28.72
N LEU A 122 -2.89 -13.34 28.64
CA LEU A 122 -3.17 -12.30 29.63
C LEU A 122 -4.66 -11.92 29.65
N ASP A 123 -5.27 -11.72 28.49
CA ASP A 123 -6.69 -11.37 28.38
C ASP A 123 -7.62 -12.48 28.89
N GLU A 124 -7.28 -13.75 28.62
CA GLU A 124 -7.99 -14.92 29.16
C GLU A 124 -7.87 -14.98 30.69
N CYS A 125 -6.68 -14.71 31.23
CA CYS A 125 -6.44 -14.63 32.67
C CYS A 125 -7.29 -13.53 33.31
N ILE A 126 -7.25 -12.31 32.76
CA ILE A 126 -8.05 -11.18 33.25
C ILE A 126 -9.55 -11.50 33.22
N THR A 127 -10.03 -12.07 32.13
CA THR A 127 -11.46 -12.42 31.95
C THR A 127 -11.91 -13.41 33.02
N LYS A 128 -11.13 -14.47 33.26
CA LYS A 128 -11.39 -15.45 34.31
C LYS A 128 -11.58 -14.81 35.69
N TYR A 129 -10.77 -13.81 36.04
CA TYR A 129 -10.87 -13.13 37.34
C TYR A 129 -11.96 -12.04 37.39
N LYS A 130 -12.39 -11.50 36.25
CA LYS A 130 -13.56 -10.60 36.18
C LYS A 130 -14.88 -11.36 36.34
N GLU A 131 -15.00 -12.54 35.72
CA GLU A 131 -16.21 -13.38 35.80
C GLU A 131 -16.32 -14.10 37.15
N GLY A 132 -15.20 -14.34 37.81
CA GLY A 132 -15.12 -15.01 39.12
C GLY A 132 -15.63 -14.20 40.31
N GLY A 133 -16.09 -12.95 40.13
CA GLY A 133 -16.71 -12.14 41.18
C GLY A 133 -15.78 -11.83 42.36
N PHE A 134 -14.91 -10.84 42.17
CA PHE A 134 -14.42 -9.98 43.25
C PHE A 134 -15.00 -8.58 43.06
#